data_AF-A0A9W5RG01-F1
#
_entry.id   AF-A0A9W5RG01-F1
#
_cell.length_a   1.000
_cell.length_b   1.000
_cell.length_c   1.000
_cell.angle_alpha   90.00
_cell.angle_beta   90.00
_cell.angle_gamma   90.00
#
_symmetry.space_group_name_H-M   'P 1'
#
loop_
_entity.id
_entity.type
_entity.pdbx_description
1 polymer ?
#
loop_
_entity_poly.entity_id
_entity_poly.type
_entity_poly.pdbx_seq_one_letter_code
_entity_poly.pdbx_strand_id
1 'polypeptide(L)'
;MFFILASLIALLTLAYLVASGFVRVVRYFWGWLSSGEKIDGLAGDDVSPAPQTAPFSKPKPTQAELSAYLDTMHLGWYQVVILFIVGCMAGLLIEEIWMLITAGLTESRVGLIWGPFSPLYGTGAVFLTVICYQLHKHHANNLVIFLVSVVVGGTLEQLTGWGMQEIFHSESWTYAHLPDAITQWVAWRFLGFWGILGLIWCRVIMPRALYKIGEPTSKRQAIFVTLLTVYLVADITMTVACLARKAQRDAGISPTNAFEMWVDNHYDDSFVSTRFQNMTFTPPDSADKS
;
A
#
# COMPACT_ATOMS: atom_id res chain seq x y z
N MET A 1 3.90 -4.81 42.54
CA MET A 1 4.93 -4.33 41.60
C MET A 1 5.67 -5.47 40.91
N PHE A 2 6.25 -6.44 41.64
CA PHE A 2 6.96 -7.60 41.06
C PHE A 2 6.10 -8.45 40.10
N PHE A 3 4.85 -8.77 40.48
CA PHE A 3 3.94 -9.55 39.63
C PHE A 3 3.58 -8.85 38.31
N ILE A 4 3.37 -7.53 38.35
CA ILE A 4 3.08 -6.72 37.15
C ILE A 4 4.29 -6.72 36.21
N LEU A 5 5.50 -6.54 36.77
CA LEU A 5 6.74 -6.56 35.99
C LEU A 5 7.01 -7.93 35.37
N ALA A 6 6.79 -9.01 36.12
CA ALA A 6 6.94 -10.39 35.63
C ALA A 6 5.94 -10.71 34.51
N SER A 7 4.67 -10.32 34.66
CA SER A 7 3.64 -10.49 33.63
C SER A 7 3.93 -9.67 32.37
N LEU A 8 4.44 -8.44 32.51
CA LEU A 8 4.84 -7.62 31.36
C LEU A 8 6.02 -8.24 30.62
N ILE A 9 7.04 -8.73 31.34
CA ILE A 9 8.19 -9.41 30.74
C ILE A 9 7.73 -10.69 30.02
N ALA A 10 6.84 -11.47 30.61
CA ALA A 10 6.27 -12.67 30.01
C ALA A 10 5.50 -12.35 28.71
N LEU A 11 4.71 -11.27 28.71
CA LEU A 11 3.96 -10.83 27.55
C LEU A 11 4.88 -10.32 26.43
N LEU A 12 5.90 -9.53 26.76
CA LEU A 12 6.88 -9.04 25.79
C LEU A 12 7.74 -10.17 25.21
N THR A 13 8.13 -11.15 26.03
CA THR A 13 8.85 -12.34 25.56
C THR A 13 7.99 -13.22 24.69
N LEU A 14 6.71 -13.43 25.03
CA LEU A 14 5.76 -14.14 24.17
C LEU A 14 5.58 -13.41 22.82
N ALA A 15 5.34 -12.10 22.84
CA ALA A 15 5.22 -11.29 21.63
C ALA A 15 6.49 -11.38 20.76
N TYR A 16 7.66 -11.29 21.37
CA TYR A 16 8.93 -11.47 20.68
C TYR A 16 9.08 -12.87 20.08
N LEU A 17 8.72 -13.92 20.81
CA LEU A 17 8.78 -15.30 20.32
C LEU A 17 7.85 -15.51 19.13
N VAL A 18 6.61 -15.02 19.20
CA VAL A 18 5.63 -15.07 18.11
C VAL A 18 6.17 -14.34 16.88
N ALA A 19 6.65 -13.10 17.05
CA ALA A 19 7.23 -12.32 15.97
C ALA A 19 8.46 -13.02 15.36
N SER A 20 9.36 -13.55 16.19
CA SER A 20 10.55 -14.28 15.74
C SER A 20 10.22 -15.59 15.03
N GLY A 21 9.14 -16.27 15.45
CA GLY A 21 8.61 -17.48 14.83
C GLY A 21 8.05 -17.17 13.46
N PHE A 22 7.19 -16.15 13.37
CA PHE A 22 6.64 -15.66 12.11
C PHE A 22 7.75 -15.26 11.12
N VAL A 23 8.75 -14.48 11.56
CA VAL A 23 9.90 -14.10 10.73
C VAL A 23 10.67 -15.33 10.23
N ARG A 24 10.82 -16.37 11.06
CA ARG A 24 11.45 -17.64 10.64
C ARG A 24 10.63 -18.35 9.56
N VAL A 25 9.31 -18.42 9.72
CA VAL A 25 8.42 -19.02 8.73
C VAL A 25 8.47 -18.26 7.40
N VAL A 26 8.36 -16.93 7.44
CA VAL A 26 8.47 -16.08 6.24
C VAL A 26 9.81 -16.28 5.56
N ARG A 27 10.91 -16.34 6.33
CA ARG A 27 12.25 -16.58 5.77
C ARG A 27 12.36 -17.95 5.12
N TYR A 28 11.83 -18.99 5.76
CA TYR A 28 11.83 -20.34 5.20
C TYR A 28 11.02 -20.38 3.89
N PHE A 29 9.83 -19.79 3.91
CA PHE A 29 8.96 -19.68 2.74
C PHE A 29 9.65 -18.93 1.59
N TRP A 30 10.31 -17.81 1.88
CA TRP A 30 11.08 -17.06 0.89
C TRP A 30 12.24 -17.88 0.33
N GLY A 31 12.96 -18.61 1.20
CA GLY A 31 14.00 -19.56 0.78
C GLY A 31 13.46 -20.61 -0.17
N TRP A 32 12.33 -21.23 0.17
CA TRP A 32 11.65 -22.22 -0.66
C TRP A 32 11.13 -21.67 -2.00
N LEU A 33 10.65 -20.42 -2.02
CA LEU A 33 10.31 -19.71 -3.25
C LEU A 33 11.57 -19.53 -4.12
N SER A 34 12.66 -19.08 -3.53
CA SER A 34 13.93 -18.85 -4.26
C SER A 34 14.61 -20.13 -4.74
N SER A 35 14.33 -21.28 -4.13
CA SER A 35 14.93 -22.58 -4.51
C SER A 35 14.21 -23.28 -5.67
N GLY A 36 13.36 -22.58 -6.41
CA GLY A 36 12.67 -23.11 -7.59
C GLY A 36 13.61 -23.25 -8.80
N GLU A 37 13.07 -23.83 -9.88
CA GLU A 37 13.74 -23.81 -11.17
C GLU A 37 14.07 -22.37 -11.59
N LYS A 38 15.30 -22.12 -12.03
CA LYS A 38 15.73 -20.78 -12.47
C LYS A 38 15.02 -20.41 -13.77
N ILE A 39 14.87 -19.11 -14.00
CA ILE A 39 14.31 -18.60 -15.25
C ILE A 39 15.47 -18.36 -16.21
N ASP A 40 15.58 -19.20 -17.25
CA ASP A 40 16.63 -19.10 -18.26
C ASP A 40 16.47 -17.80 -19.07
N GLY A 41 17.56 -17.05 -19.25
CA GLY A 41 17.58 -15.81 -20.04
C GLY A 41 17.29 -14.49 -19.31
N LEU A 42 17.01 -14.50 -17.99
CA LEU A 42 16.98 -13.29 -17.15
C LEU A 42 18.23 -13.11 -16.29
N ALA A 43 18.97 -14.21 -16.04
CA ALA A 43 20.33 -14.10 -15.57
C ALA A 43 21.21 -13.82 -16.79
N GLY A 44 21.65 -12.57 -16.96
CA GLY A 44 22.86 -12.34 -17.75
C GLY A 44 23.96 -13.21 -17.16
N ASP A 45 24.64 -13.99 -18.00
CA ASP A 45 25.72 -14.91 -17.63
C ASP A 45 26.96 -14.20 -17.02
N ASP A 46 26.88 -12.91 -16.69
CA ASP A 46 27.96 -12.09 -16.13
C ASP A 46 27.66 -11.45 -14.76
N VAL A 47 26.64 -11.93 -14.02
CA VAL A 47 26.53 -11.60 -12.59
C VAL A 47 26.93 -12.82 -11.77
N SER A 48 28.15 -12.78 -11.23
CA SER A 48 28.63 -13.76 -10.26
C SER A 48 27.53 -14.13 -9.27
N PRO A 49 27.29 -15.42 -9.02
CA PRO A 49 26.29 -15.83 -8.06
C PRO A 49 26.65 -15.16 -6.73
N ALA A 50 25.72 -14.37 -6.19
CA ALA A 50 25.86 -13.85 -4.84
C ALA A 50 26.21 -15.06 -3.93
N PRO A 51 27.37 -15.06 -3.25
CA PRO A 51 27.81 -16.22 -2.50
C PRO A 51 26.76 -16.61 -1.48
N GLN A 52 26.38 -17.89 -1.48
CA GLN A 52 25.59 -18.52 -0.43
C GLN A 52 26.49 -18.67 0.81
N THR A 53 26.71 -17.58 1.53
CA THR A 53 27.35 -17.59 2.86
C THR A 53 26.45 -16.81 3.83
N ALA A 54 26.46 -17.25 5.09
CA ALA A 54 25.47 -16.98 6.13
C ALA A 54 24.92 -15.52 6.22
N PRO A 55 23.64 -15.33 6.61
CA PRO A 55 22.88 -14.10 6.31
C PRO A 55 23.22 -12.87 7.18
N PHE A 56 24.22 -12.95 8.06
CA PHE A 56 24.54 -11.88 9.02
C PHE A 56 25.87 -11.16 8.73
N SER A 57 26.47 -11.36 7.54
CA SER A 57 27.80 -10.81 7.25
C SER A 57 27.86 -9.83 6.09
N LYS A 58 26.78 -9.65 5.30
CA LYS A 58 26.78 -8.59 4.28
C LYS A 58 26.46 -7.25 4.95
N PRO A 59 27.36 -6.24 4.84
CA PRO A 59 27.04 -4.88 5.27
C PRO A 59 25.74 -4.41 4.61
N LYS A 60 24.99 -3.55 5.30
CA LYS A 60 23.84 -2.88 4.69
C LYS A 60 24.33 -2.18 3.41
N PRO A 61 23.64 -2.36 2.26
CA PRO A 61 24.12 -1.83 0.99
C PRO A 61 24.29 -0.31 1.10
N THR A 62 25.42 0.16 0.60
CA THR A 62 25.77 1.57 0.53
C THR A 62 24.85 2.30 -0.45
N GLN A 63 24.75 3.62 -0.33
CA GLN A 63 23.90 4.39 -1.25
C GLN A 63 24.39 4.29 -2.71
N ALA A 64 25.70 4.14 -2.93
CA ALA A 64 26.29 3.97 -4.25
C ALA A 64 25.87 2.63 -4.88
N GLU A 65 25.90 1.53 -4.11
CA GLU A 65 25.43 0.23 -4.59
C GLU A 65 23.94 0.23 -4.92
N LEU A 66 23.12 0.89 -4.09
CA LEU A 66 21.70 1.05 -4.35
C LEU A 66 21.45 1.85 -5.63
N SER A 67 22.20 2.94 -5.85
CA SER A 67 22.11 3.74 -7.08
C SER A 67 22.50 2.93 -8.31
N ALA A 68 23.65 2.25 -8.26
CA ALA A 68 24.13 1.44 -9.37
C ALA A 68 23.16 0.31 -9.73
N TYR A 69 22.51 -0.29 -8.73
CA TYR A 69 21.44 -1.27 -8.96
C TYR A 69 20.21 -0.65 -9.63
N LEU A 70 19.79 0.55 -9.22
CA LEU A 70 18.66 1.25 -9.83
C LEU A 70 18.93 1.63 -11.30
N ASP A 71 20.18 1.93 -11.64
CA ASP A 71 20.60 2.27 -12.99
C ASP A 71 20.52 1.07 -13.95
N THR A 72 20.78 -0.14 -13.47
CA THR A 72 20.79 -1.36 -14.29
C THR A 72 19.46 -2.11 -14.28
N MET A 73 18.70 -2.04 -13.19
CA MET A 73 17.42 -2.76 -13.10
C MET A 73 16.36 -2.14 -14.01
N HIS A 74 15.38 -2.95 -14.40
CA HIS A 74 14.15 -2.48 -15.02
C HIS A 74 12.96 -2.61 -14.06
N LEU A 75 12.20 -1.52 -13.89
CA LEU A 75 10.95 -1.57 -13.15
C LEU A 75 9.89 -2.32 -13.98
N GLY A 76 9.62 -3.58 -13.61
CA GLY A 76 8.67 -4.45 -14.28
C GLY A 76 7.42 -4.74 -13.46
N TRP A 77 6.54 -5.57 -14.03
CA TRP A 77 5.28 -5.98 -13.40
C TRP A 77 5.49 -6.64 -12.03
N TYR A 78 6.56 -7.44 -11.89
CA TYR A 78 6.90 -8.15 -10.66
C TYR A 78 7.11 -7.18 -9.49
N GLN A 79 7.92 -6.15 -9.70
CA GLN A 79 8.19 -5.14 -8.68
C GLN A 79 6.95 -4.32 -8.37
N VAL A 80 6.16 -3.96 -9.40
CA VAL A 80 4.91 -3.20 -9.23
C VAL A 80 3.92 -3.96 -8.35
N VAL A 81 3.68 -5.24 -8.60
CA VAL A 81 2.74 -6.05 -7.79
C VAL A 81 3.21 -6.17 -6.35
N ILE A 82 4.50 -6.43 -6.11
CA ILE A 82 5.01 -6.54 -4.75
C ILE A 82 4.95 -5.19 -4.02
N LEU A 83 5.34 -4.09 -4.69
CA LEU A 83 5.23 -2.75 -4.14
C LEU A 83 3.78 -2.39 -3.81
N PHE A 84 2.84 -2.75 -4.68
CA PHE A 84 1.42 -2.51 -4.44
C PHE A 84 0.96 -3.25 -3.19
N ILE A 85 1.22 -4.56 -3.09
CA ILE A 85 0.77 -5.39 -1.96
C ILE A 85 1.42 -4.92 -0.65
N VAL A 86 2.72 -4.67 -0.65
CA VAL A 86 3.43 -4.18 0.54
C VAL A 86 2.96 -2.77 0.89
N GLY A 87 2.73 -1.90 -0.09
CA GLY A 87 2.20 -0.55 0.09
C GLY A 87 0.81 -0.55 0.70
N CYS A 88 -0.08 -1.42 0.21
CA CYS A 88 -1.43 -1.65 0.76
C CYS A 88 -1.37 -1.95 2.26
N MET A 89 -0.56 -2.93 2.66
CA MET A 89 -0.46 -3.36 4.04
C MET A 89 0.28 -2.34 4.92
N ALA A 90 1.38 -1.77 4.43
CA ALA A 90 2.18 -0.80 5.18
C ALA A 90 1.40 0.49 5.44
N GLY A 91 0.66 0.99 4.44
CA GLY A 91 -0.19 2.17 4.60
C GLY A 91 -1.28 1.94 5.64
N LEU A 92 -1.96 0.79 5.60
CA LEU A 92 -2.95 0.41 6.62
C LEU A 92 -2.35 0.39 8.03
N LEU A 93 -1.22 -0.29 8.20
CA LEU A 93 -0.55 -0.35 9.50
C LEU A 93 -0.17 1.03 10.01
N ILE A 94 0.34 1.91 9.14
CA ILE A 94 0.69 3.29 9.52
C ILE A 94 -0.56 4.07 9.93
N GLU A 95 -1.65 3.96 9.16
CA GLU A 95 -2.89 4.69 9.43
C GLU A 95 -3.57 4.19 10.71
N GLU A 96 -3.64 2.87 10.93
CA GLU A 96 -4.21 2.27 12.13
C GLU A 96 -3.40 2.65 13.39
N ILE A 97 -2.06 2.64 13.31
CA ILE A 97 -1.20 3.11 14.41
C ILE A 97 -1.41 4.60 14.67
N TRP A 98 -1.49 5.41 13.62
CA TRP A 98 -1.73 6.85 13.75
C TRP A 98 -3.06 7.10 14.46
N MET A 99 -4.15 6.49 14.00
CA MET A 99 -5.48 6.62 14.60
C MET A 99 -5.54 6.14 16.04
N LEU A 100 -4.83 5.05 16.37
CA LEU A 100 -4.73 4.59 17.74
C LEU A 100 -4.03 5.62 18.64
N ILE A 101 -2.95 6.25 18.15
CA ILE A 101 -2.19 7.24 18.92
C ILE A 101 -2.96 8.57 19.05
N THR A 102 -3.57 9.05 17.98
CA THR A 102 -4.18 10.40 17.95
C THR A 102 -5.62 10.42 18.44
N ALA A 103 -6.40 9.37 18.14
CA ALA A 103 -7.83 9.32 18.44
C ALA A 103 -8.20 8.22 19.44
N GLY A 104 -7.29 7.28 19.75
CA GLY A 104 -7.60 6.13 20.60
C GLY A 104 -8.55 5.12 19.95
N LEU A 105 -8.75 5.20 18.64
CA LEU A 105 -9.69 4.36 17.89
C LEU A 105 -8.97 3.19 17.22
N THR A 106 -9.58 2.01 17.31
CA THR A 106 -9.15 0.80 16.59
C THR A 106 -10.21 0.46 15.53
N GLU A 107 -10.22 1.21 14.44
CA GLU A 107 -11.11 1.00 13.31
C GLU A 107 -10.37 0.30 12.18
N SER A 108 -11.03 -0.65 11.52
CA SER A 108 -10.49 -1.25 10.30
C SER A 108 -10.59 -0.26 9.14
N ARG A 109 -9.46 -0.03 8.47
CA ARG A 109 -9.36 0.91 7.34
C ARG A 109 -9.08 0.24 6.01
N VAL A 110 -9.29 -1.07 5.97
CA VAL A 110 -9.13 -1.92 4.79
C VAL A 110 -9.96 -1.40 3.62
N GLY A 111 -9.39 -1.49 2.42
CA GLY A 111 -10.04 -1.06 1.19
C GLY A 111 -10.62 -2.19 0.34
N LEU A 112 -10.35 -3.46 0.68
CA LEU A 112 -10.85 -4.65 -0.04
C LEU A 112 -11.54 -5.66 0.89
N ILE A 113 -12.34 -6.56 0.31
CA ILE A 113 -13.17 -7.49 1.09
C ILE A 113 -12.40 -8.71 1.63
N TRP A 114 -11.39 -9.25 0.93
CA TRP A 114 -10.79 -10.54 1.30
C TRP A 114 -9.43 -10.48 2.00
N GLY A 115 -8.77 -9.32 2.05
CA GLY A 115 -7.48 -9.21 2.72
C GLY A 115 -7.17 -7.83 3.30
N PRO A 116 -6.06 -7.69 4.05
CA PRO A 116 -5.64 -6.43 4.65
C PRO A 116 -5.01 -5.52 3.59
N PHE A 117 -5.79 -5.17 2.58
CA PHE A 117 -5.34 -4.41 1.43
C PHE A 117 -6.11 -3.10 1.32
N SER A 118 -5.37 -1.99 1.23
CA SER A 118 -5.91 -0.69 0.87
C SER A 118 -5.34 -0.29 -0.49
N PRO A 119 -6.12 -0.44 -1.58
CA PRO A 119 -5.69 -0.12 -2.92
C PRO A 119 -5.19 1.32 -3.06
N LEU A 120 -5.73 2.24 -2.27
CA LEU A 120 -5.28 3.62 -2.21
C LEU A 120 -3.79 3.72 -1.83
N TYR A 121 -3.38 3.04 -0.76
CA TYR A 121 -1.98 3.03 -0.31
C TYR A 121 -1.05 2.25 -1.24
N GLY A 122 -1.52 1.11 -1.77
CA GLY A 122 -0.77 0.36 -2.77
C GLY A 122 -0.51 1.18 -4.03
N THR A 123 -1.54 1.86 -4.54
CA THR A 123 -1.45 2.73 -5.72
C THR A 123 -0.53 3.92 -5.45
N GLY A 124 -0.66 4.57 -4.29
CA GLY A 124 0.22 5.66 -3.89
C GLY A 124 1.70 5.25 -3.84
N ALA A 125 2.00 4.08 -3.26
CA ALA A 125 3.36 3.55 -3.20
C ALA A 125 3.94 3.24 -4.60
N VAL A 126 3.15 2.64 -5.49
CA VAL A 126 3.55 2.37 -6.88
C VAL A 126 3.77 3.69 -7.62
N PHE A 127 2.83 4.62 -7.53
CA PHE A 127 2.89 5.90 -8.24
C PHE A 127 4.09 6.75 -7.81
N LEU A 128 4.33 6.88 -6.50
CA LEU A 128 5.54 7.54 -5.98
C LEU A 128 6.81 6.84 -6.45
N THR A 129 6.82 5.50 -6.51
CA THR A 129 7.96 4.74 -6.99
C THR A 129 8.23 4.98 -8.48
N VAL A 130 7.20 4.97 -9.33
CA VAL A 130 7.35 5.23 -10.77
C VAL A 130 7.94 6.63 -10.99
N ILE A 131 7.40 7.65 -10.33
CA ILE A 131 7.90 9.03 -10.46
C ILE A 131 9.33 9.14 -9.96
N CYS A 132 9.62 8.64 -8.75
CA CYS A 132 10.96 8.70 -8.18
C CYS A 132 11.99 7.91 -9.01
N TYR A 133 11.58 6.79 -9.61
CA TYR A 133 12.42 5.98 -10.47
C TYR A 133 12.77 6.71 -11.76
N GLN A 134 11.81 7.40 -12.38
CA GLN A 134 12.06 8.26 -13.54
C GLN A 134 12.98 9.45 -13.17
N LEU A 135 12.73 10.10 -12.03
CA LEU A 135 13.59 11.18 -11.54
C LEU A 135 15.02 10.71 -11.26
N HIS A 136 15.17 9.49 -10.74
CA HIS A 136 16.48 8.87 -10.53
C HIS A 136 17.20 8.65 -11.87
N LYS A 137 16.54 8.07 -12.87
CA LYS A 137 17.09 7.85 -14.22
C LYS A 137 17.52 9.13 -14.93
N HIS A 138 16.86 10.24 -14.65
CA HIS A 138 17.24 11.56 -15.17
C HIS A 138 18.25 12.30 -14.29
N HIS A 139 18.85 11.62 -13.29
CA HIS A 139 19.81 12.17 -12.33
C HIS A 139 19.30 13.47 -11.66
N ALA A 140 18.00 13.52 -11.34
CA ALA A 140 17.39 14.70 -10.74
C ALA A 140 18.01 15.04 -9.38
N ASN A 141 18.37 16.31 -9.21
CA ASN A 141 18.85 16.82 -7.93
C ASN A 141 17.72 16.89 -6.88
N ASN A 142 18.09 17.16 -5.62
CA ASN A 142 17.12 17.16 -4.51
C ASN A 142 16.01 18.19 -4.70
N LEU A 143 16.36 19.37 -5.23
CA LEU A 143 15.39 20.44 -5.46
C LEU A 143 14.34 20.02 -6.50
N VAL A 144 14.77 19.41 -7.60
CA VAL A 144 13.86 18.91 -8.65
C VAL A 144 12.94 17.83 -8.08
N ILE A 145 13.47 16.87 -7.31
CA ILE A 145 12.63 15.84 -6.68
C ILE A 145 11.59 16.47 -5.75
N PHE A 146 12.02 17.39 -4.89
CA PHE A 146 11.13 18.10 -3.98
C PHE A 146 10.00 18.82 -4.73
N LEU A 147 10.34 19.61 -5.77
CA LEU A 147 9.38 20.38 -6.54
C LEU A 147 8.42 19.48 -7.34
N VAL A 148 8.93 18.42 -7.96
CA VAL A 148 8.07 17.46 -8.67
C VAL A 148 7.12 16.77 -7.70
N SER A 149 7.60 16.36 -6.52
CA SER A 149 6.75 15.76 -5.49
C SER A 149 5.71 16.73 -4.92
N VAL A 150 6.06 18.01 -4.76
CA VAL A 150 5.10 19.08 -4.41
C VAL A 150 3.98 19.15 -5.45
N VAL A 151 4.33 19.27 -6.73
CA VAL A 151 3.35 19.43 -7.82
C VAL A 151 2.47 18.19 -7.94
N VAL A 152 3.08 17.01 -7.91
CA VAL A 152 2.38 15.73 -8.04
C VAL A 152 1.46 15.49 -6.84
N GLY A 153 1.97 15.65 -5.61
CA GLY A 153 1.20 15.47 -4.40
C GLY A 153 0.02 16.44 -4.30
N GLY A 154 0.27 17.73 -4.58
CA GLY A 154 -0.80 18.74 -4.62
C GLY A 154 -1.84 18.46 -5.71
N THR A 155 -1.42 18.00 -6.88
CA THR A 155 -2.36 17.62 -7.96
C THR A 155 -3.19 16.40 -7.54
N LEU A 156 -2.58 15.41 -6.89
CA LEU A 156 -3.31 14.26 -6.36
C LEU A 156 -4.34 14.67 -5.31
N GLU A 157 -3.97 15.51 -4.34
CA GLU A 157 -4.90 16.03 -3.34
C GLU A 157 -6.05 16.80 -4.00
N GLN A 158 -5.73 17.68 -4.94
CA GLN A 158 -6.70 18.47 -5.68
C GLN A 158 -7.70 17.58 -6.43
N LEU A 159 -7.21 16.61 -7.20
CA LEU A 159 -8.04 15.73 -8.01
C LEU A 159 -8.84 14.75 -7.15
N THR A 160 -8.26 14.25 -6.06
CA THR A 160 -8.95 13.31 -5.16
C THR A 160 -10.07 14.03 -4.40
N GLY A 161 -9.78 15.19 -3.82
CA GLY A 161 -10.80 15.99 -3.16
C GLY A 161 -11.90 16.44 -4.11
N TRP A 162 -11.54 16.93 -5.30
CA TRP A 162 -12.50 17.33 -6.32
C TRP A 162 -13.35 16.18 -6.84
N GLY A 163 -12.72 15.03 -7.15
CA GLY A 163 -13.45 13.84 -7.56
C GLY A 163 -14.39 13.34 -6.47
N MET A 164 -14.00 13.44 -5.20
CA MET A 164 -14.86 13.06 -4.08
C MET A 164 -16.10 13.95 -3.95
N GLN A 165 -15.94 15.27 -4.12
CA GLN A 165 -17.06 16.20 -4.08
C GLN A 165 -17.96 16.07 -5.30
N GLU A 166 -17.39 15.98 -6.50
CA GLU A 166 -18.15 16.02 -7.76
C GLU A 166 -18.85 14.69 -8.07
N ILE A 167 -18.16 13.57 -7.83
CA ILE A 167 -18.65 12.23 -8.22
C ILE A 167 -19.45 11.59 -7.08
N PHE A 168 -18.99 11.79 -5.83
CA PHE A 168 -19.56 11.10 -4.67
C PHE A 168 -20.32 12.03 -3.73
N HIS A 169 -20.42 13.33 -4.03
CA HIS A 169 -21.06 14.34 -3.18
C HIS A 169 -20.59 14.25 -1.72
N SER A 170 -19.30 14.00 -1.52
CA SER A 170 -18.71 13.73 -0.22
C SER A 170 -17.44 14.57 -0.03
N GLU A 171 -17.09 14.82 1.23
CA GLU A 171 -15.89 15.55 1.61
C GLU A 171 -15.17 14.79 2.72
N SER A 172 -13.94 14.33 2.43
CA SER A 172 -13.08 13.71 3.47
C SER A 172 -12.23 14.74 4.21
N TRP A 173 -11.86 15.84 3.56
CA TRP A 173 -11.12 16.94 4.18
C TRP A 173 -11.38 18.24 3.42
N THR A 174 -11.31 19.34 4.15
CA THR A 174 -11.26 20.69 3.58
C THR A 174 -10.21 21.52 4.30
N TYR A 175 -9.47 22.29 3.53
CA TYR A 175 -8.52 23.29 3.99
C TYR A 175 -9.04 24.71 3.78
N ALA A 176 -10.28 24.89 3.28
CA ALA A 176 -10.82 26.22 2.96
C ALA A 176 -10.77 27.23 4.12
N HIS A 177 -10.78 26.74 5.36
CA HIS A 177 -10.71 27.57 6.57
C HIS A 177 -9.28 27.84 7.07
N LEU A 178 -8.26 27.24 6.44
CA LEU A 178 -6.86 27.44 6.80
C LEU A 178 -6.29 28.66 6.06
N PRO A 179 -5.46 29.47 6.74
CA PRO A 179 -4.90 30.68 6.15
C PRO A 179 -3.91 30.42 5.01
N ASP A 180 -3.40 29.19 4.88
CA ASP A 180 -2.45 28.76 3.84
C ASP A 180 -3.09 27.89 2.76
N ALA A 181 -4.42 27.89 2.66
CA ALA A 181 -5.15 27.21 1.61
C ALA A 181 -4.89 27.83 0.22
N ILE A 182 -4.62 26.98 -0.75
CA ILE A 182 -4.51 27.34 -2.18
C ILE A 182 -5.86 27.07 -2.85
N THR A 183 -6.43 25.92 -2.52
CA THR A 183 -7.77 25.50 -2.90
C THR A 183 -8.46 24.91 -1.68
N GLN A 184 -9.73 24.50 -1.80
CA GLN A 184 -10.42 23.82 -0.71
C GLN A 184 -9.76 22.48 -0.30
N TRP A 185 -8.91 21.86 -1.13
CA TRP A 185 -8.26 20.57 -0.83
C TRP A 185 -6.74 20.62 -0.76
N VAL A 186 -6.10 21.74 -1.12
CA VAL A 186 -4.64 21.88 -1.14
C VAL A 186 -4.23 23.09 -0.30
N ALA A 187 -3.30 22.89 0.63
CA ALA A 187 -2.68 23.97 1.39
C ALA A 187 -1.15 23.92 1.31
N TRP A 188 -0.49 25.07 1.41
CA TRP A 188 0.95 25.19 1.17
C TRP A 188 1.80 24.34 2.12
N ARG A 189 1.35 24.12 3.36
CA ARG A 189 2.03 23.21 4.31
C ARG A 189 2.04 21.76 3.83
N PHE A 190 0.94 21.28 3.24
CA PHE A 190 0.81 19.89 2.77
C PHE A 190 1.62 19.66 1.51
N LEU A 191 1.71 20.67 0.64
CA LEU A 191 2.68 20.67 -0.45
C LEU A 191 4.11 20.44 0.05
N GLY A 192 4.52 21.16 1.12
CA GLY A 192 5.81 20.94 1.76
C GLY A 192 6.01 19.50 2.27
N PHE A 193 4.98 18.92 2.90
CA PHE A 193 5.00 17.52 3.32
C PHE A 193 5.15 16.55 2.15
N TRP A 194 4.45 16.78 1.03
CA TRP A 194 4.62 15.99 -0.19
C TRP A 194 6.03 16.07 -0.76
N GLY A 195 6.63 17.26 -0.77
CA GLY A 195 8.02 17.45 -1.17
C GLY A 195 9.02 16.68 -0.31
N ILE A 196 8.86 16.73 1.02
CA ILE A 196 9.70 15.98 1.96
C ILE A 196 9.48 14.48 1.81
N LEU A 197 8.22 14.03 1.72
CA LEU A 197 7.87 12.63 1.53
C LEU A 197 8.49 12.10 0.24
N GLY A 198 8.41 12.85 -0.86
CA GLY A 198 9.02 12.50 -2.13
C GLY A 198 10.54 12.39 -2.07
N LEU A 199 11.22 13.29 -1.35
CA LEU A 199 12.65 13.20 -1.10
C LEU A 199 13.03 11.92 -0.32
N ILE A 200 12.31 11.65 0.77
CA ILE A 200 12.51 10.44 1.57
C ILE A 200 12.23 9.20 0.72
N TRP A 201 11.17 9.22 -0.07
CA TRP A 201 10.81 8.10 -0.93
C TRP A 201 11.91 7.83 -1.97
N CYS A 202 12.30 8.85 -2.74
CA CYS A 202 13.27 8.74 -3.82
C CYS A 202 14.67 8.33 -3.34
N ARG A 203 15.10 8.84 -2.17
CA ARG A 203 16.49 8.67 -1.71
C ARG A 203 16.66 7.57 -0.68
N VAL A 204 15.59 7.20 0.02
CA VAL A 204 15.67 6.29 1.16
C VAL A 204 14.84 5.03 0.95
N ILE A 205 13.54 5.18 0.67
CA ILE A 205 12.59 4.07 0.67
C ILE A 205 12.69 3.28 -0.63
N MET A 206 12.47 3.92 -1.78
CA MET A 206 12.45 3.28 -3.09
C MET A 206 13.74 2.49 -3.39
N PRO A 207 14.96 3.04 -3.25
CA PRO A 207 16.17 2.29 -3.60
C PRO A 207 16.31 1.00 -2.77
N ARG A 208 15.98 1.08 -1.47
CA ARG A 208 16.04 -0.09 -0.57
C ARG A 208 14.92 -1.09 -0.83
N ALA A 209 13.73 -0.62 -1.16
CA ALA A 209 12.59 -1.46 -1.49
C ALA A 209 12.90 -2.24 -2.78
N LEU A 210 13.26 -1.55 -3.86
CA LEU A 210 13.56 -2.19 -5.15
C LEU A 210 14.77 -3.13 -5.08
N TYR A 211 15.82 -2.78 -4.33
CA TYR A 211 16.96 -3.68 -4.10
C TYR A 211 16.59 -4.95 -3.35
N LYS A 212 15.68 -4.85 -2.37
CA LYS A 212 15.20 -6.03 -1.62
C LYS A 212 14.24 -6.89 -2.43
N ILE A 213 13.40 -6.27 -3.26
CA ILE A 213 12.46 -6.98 -4.13
C ILE A 213 13.23 -7.74 -5.21
N GLY A 214 14.24 -7.11 -5.82
CA GLY A 214 15.06 -7.75 -6.82
C GLY A 214 14.31 -8.05 -8.12
N GLU A 215 14.88 -8.95 -8.90
CA GLU A 215 14.24 -9.62 -10.03
C GLU A 215 13.86 -11.06 -9.64
N PRO A 216 12.83 -11.65 -10.25
CA PRO A 216 12.44 -13.03 -9.96
C PRO A 216 13.58 -13.99 -10.35
N THR A 217 14.14 -14.68 -9.37
CA THR A 217 15.26 -15.63 -9.58
C THR A 217 14.78 -17.05 -9.88
N SER A 218 13.50 -17.34 -9.64
CA SER A 218 12.90 -18.66 -9.85
C SER A 218 11.50 -18.59 -10.45
N LYS A 219 11.11 -19.64 -11.18
CA LYS A 219 9.74 -19.80 -11.69
C LYS A 219 8.71 -19.80 -10.56
N ARG A 220 9.05 -20.32 -9.37
CA ARG A 220 8.15 -20.33 -8.21
C ARG A 220 7.82 -18.92 -7.74
N GLN A 221 8.80 -18.02 -7.70
CA GLN A 221 8.55 -16.62 -7.36
C GLN A 221 7.63 -15.96 -8.39
N ALA A 222 7.89 -16.17 -9.68
CA ALA A 222 7.04 -15.63 -10.74
C ALA A 222 5.60 -16.16 -10.64
N ILE A 223 5.42 -17.48 -10.51
CA ILE A 223 4.10 -18.10 -10.33
C ILE A 223 3.40 -17.55 -9.08
N PHE A 224 4.11 -17.43 -7.96
CA PHE A 224 3.53 -16.92 -6.73
C PHE A 224 3.02 -15.48 -6.89
N VAL A 225 3.82 -14.58 -7.49
CA VAL A 225 3.39 -13.19 -7.73
C VAL A 225 2.26 -13.12 -8.76
N THR A 226 2.23 -14.00 -9.76
CA THR A 226 1.09 -14.12 -10.67
C THR A 226 -0.17 -14.54 -9.93
N LEU A 227 -0.10 -15.54 -9.05
CA LEU A 227 -1.25 -15.97 -8.23
C LEU A 227 -1.74 -14.85 -7.31
N LEU A 228 -0.83 -14.09 -6.69
CA LEU A 228 -1.17 -12.91 -5.91
C LEU A 228 -1.88 -11.85 -6.75
N THR A 229 -1.42 -11.65 -7.99
CA THR A 229 -2.05 -10.71 -8.93
C THR A 229 -3.48 -11.14 -9.25
N VAL A 230 -3.69 -12.43 -9.59
CA VAL A 230 -5.02 -12.98 -9.87
C VAL A 230 -5.94 -12.84 -8.65
N TYR A 231 -5.44 -13.17 -7.46
CA TYR A 231 -6.18 -13.00 -6.21
C TYR A 231 -6.60 -11.54 -6.00
N LEU A 232 -5.68 -10.60 -6.18
CA LEU A 232 -5.94 -9.18 -5.99
C LEU A 232 -6.98 -8.65 -6.98
N VAL A 233 -6.88 -9.06 -8.25
CA VAL A 233 -7.88 -8.69 -9.28
C VAL A 233 -9.25 -9.24 -8.91
N ALA A 234 -9.34 -10.47 -8.41
CA ALA A 234 -10.59 -11.05 -7.96
C ALA A 234 -11.16 -10.31 -6.74
N ASP A 235 -10.32 -9.95 -5.77
CA ASP A 235 -10.72 -9.18 -4.56
C ASP A 235 -11.21 -7.78 -4.92
N ILE A 236 -10.51 -7.07 -5.82
CA ILE A 236 -10.95 -5.76 -6.34
C ILE A 236 -12.30 -5.89 -7.05
N THR A 237 -12.44 -6.88 -7.94
CA THR A 237 -13.67 -7.11 -8.70
C THR A 237 -14.85 -7.39 -7.77
N MET A 238 -14.64 -8.27 -6.78
CA MET A 238 -15.68 -8.58 -5.81
C MET A 238 -15.97 -7.41 -4.88
N THR A 239 -14.97 -6.63 -4.47
CA THR A 239 -15.18 -5.42 -3.66
C THR A 239 -16.06 -4.42 -4.41
N VAL A 240 -15.77 -4.15 -5.68
CA VAL A 240 -16.59 -3.28 -6.52
C VAL A 240 -18.01 -3.81 -6.66
N ALA A 241 -18.19 -5.12 -6.92
CA ALA A 241 -19.51 -5.73 -7.00
C ALA A 241 -20.30 -5.61 -5.69
N CYS A 242 -19.66 -5.82 -4.53
CA CYS A 242 -20.30 -5.70 -3.22
C CYS A 242 -20.73 -4.26 -2.92
N LEU A 243 -19.85 -3.27 -3.18
CA LEU A 243 -20.18 -1.86 -2.96
C LEU A 243 -21.27 -1.38 -3.93
N ALA A 244 -21.24 -1.80 -5.19
CA ALA A 244 -22.30 -1.49 -6.16
C ALA A 244 -23.64 -2.11 -5.74
N ARG A 245 -23.64 -3.37 -5.27
CA ARG A 245 -24.85 -4.02 -4.74
C ARG A 245 -25.38 -3.32 -3.51
N LYS A 246 -24.52 -2.91 -2.57
CA LYS A 246 -24.93 -2.10 -1.43
C LYS A 246 -25.62 -0.80 -1.87
N ALA A 247 -25.01 -0.04 -2.78
CA ALA A 247 -25.61 1.20 -3.29
C ALA A 247 -26.97 0.97 -3.96
N GLN A 248 -27.12 -0.13 -4.70
CA GLN A 248 -28.39 -0.51 -5.31
C GLN A 248 -29.44 -0.94 -4.26
N ARG A 249 -29.06 -1.64 -3.19
CA ARG A 249 -29.96 -1.96 -2.06
C ARG A 249 -30.43 -0.70 -1.35
N ASP A 250 -29.52 0.25 -1.10
CA ASP A 250 -29.83 1.55 -0.51
C ASP A 250 -30.83 2.35 -1.38
N ALA A 251 -30.80 2.15 -2.70
CA ALA A 251 -31.77 2.72 -3.67
C ALA A 251 -33.04 1.85 -3.86
N GLY A 252 -33.22 0.76 -3.12
CA GLY A 252 -34.38 -0.14 -3.24
C GLY A 252 -34.40 -1.04 -4.48
N ILE A 253 -33.27 -1.19 -5.18
CA ILE A 253 -33.16 -1.98 -6.41
C ILE A 253 -32.84 -3.45 -6.09
N SER A 254 -33.78 -4.34 -6.43
CA SER A 254 -33.64 -5.79 -6.28
C SER A 254 -32.59 -6.38 -7.24
N PRO A 255 -31.91 -7.48 -6.86
CA PRO A 255 -30.93 -8.14 -7.72
C PRO A 255 -31.60 -8.72 -8.98
N THR A 256 -30.90 -8.63 -10.11
CA THR A 256 -31.41 -9.00 -11.45
C THR A 256 -30.93 -10.36 -11.93
N ASN A 257 -29.86 -10.90 -11.33
CA ASN A 257 -29.24 -12.15 -11.76
C ASN A 257 -28.73 -12.98 -10.56
N ALA A 258 -28.35 -14.23 -10.84
CA ALA A 258 -27.90 -15.17 -9.81
C ALA A 258 -26.64 -14.72 -9.07
N PHE A 259 -25.74 -14.01 -9.74
CA PHE A 259 -24.53 -13.50 -9.11
C PHE A 259 -24.86 -12.36 -8.14
N GLU A 260 -25.69 -11.41 -8.53
CA GLU A 260 -26.14 -10.33 -7.64
C GLU A 260 -26.90 -10.86 -6.42
N MET A 261 -27.78 -11.85 -6.61
CA MET A 261 -28.43 -12.54 -5.49
C MET A 261 -27.41 -13.24 -4.58
N TRP A 262 -26.39 -13.87 -5.14
CA TRP A 262 -25.34 -14.49 -4.35
C TRP A 262 -24.55 -13.46 -3.54
N VAL A 263 -24.20 -12.32 -4.15
CA VAL A 263 -23.53 -11.21 -3.47
C VAL A 263 -24.39 -10.67 -2.33
N ASP A 264 -25.68 -10.43 -2.55
CA ASP A 264 -26.59 -9.94 -1.51
C ASP A 264 -26.70 -10.90 -0.32
N ASN A 265 -26.67 -12.20 -0.58
CA ASN A 265 -26.78 -13.22 0.46
C ASN A 265 -25.49 -13.45 1.27
N HIS A 266 -24.31 -13.16 0.70
CA HIS A 266 -23.01 -13.42 1.33
C HIS A 266 -22.30 -12.15 1.82
N TYR A 267 -22.61 -10.99 1.22
CA TYR A 267 -22.03 -9.69 1.51
C TYR A 267 -23.16 -8.67 1.74
N ASP A 268 -23.95 -8.95 2.77
CA ASP A 268 -25.05 -8.10 3.22
C ASP A 268 -24.55 -6.77 3.81
N ASP A 269 -25.46 -5.88 4.18
CA ASP A 269 -25.11 -4.55 4.69
C ASP A 269 -24.39 -4.61 6.04
N SER A 270 -24.65 -5.65 6.85
CA SER A 270 -23.97 -5.89 8.12
C SER A 270 -22.49 -6.26 7.89
N PHE A 271 -22.23 -7.14 6.92
CA PHE A 271 -20.87 -7.47 6.53
C PHE A 271 -20.13 -6.23 6.01
N VAL A 272 -20.74 -5.48 5.08
CA VAL A 272 -20.08 -4.33 4.43
C VAL A 272 -19.77 -3.24 5.46
N SER A 273 -20.70 -2.92 6.36
CA SER A 273 -20.49 -1.94 7.43
C SER A 273 -19.43 -2.38 8.45
N THR A 274 -19.40 -3.67 8.81
CA THR A 274 -18.37 -4.21 9.69
C THR A 274 -16.99 -4.21 9.03
N ARG A 275 -16.95 -4.46 7.71
CA ARG A 275 -15.72 -4.54 6.94
C ARG A 275 -15.10 -3.17 6.67
N PHE A 276 -15.93 -2.18 6.34
CA PHE A 276 -15.52 -0.84 5.97
C PHE A 276 -15.98 0.19 7.01
N GLN A 277 -15.42 0.09 8.22
CA GLN A 277 -15.84 0.88 9.37
C GLN A 277 -15.60 2.39 9.19
N ASN A 278 -14.67 2.75 8.32
CA ASN A 278 -14.32 4.13 7.99
C ASN A 278 -15.17 4.74 6.86
N MET A 279 -16.08 3.99 6.23
CA MET A 279 -16.97 4.52 5.19
C MET A 279 -18.33 4.91 5.79
N THR A 280 -18.68 6.19 5.68
CA THR A 280 -20.03 6.70 5.97
C THR A 280 -20.87 6.65 4.69
N PHE A 281 -21.96 5.87 4.72
CA PHE A 281 -22.93 5.82 3.63
C PHE A 281 -24.06 6.81 3.93
N THR A 282 -24.01 8.01 3.34
CA THR A 282 -25.08 8.99 3.52
C THR A 282 -26.28 8.62 2.64
N PRO A 283 -27.50 8.51 3.20
CA PRO A 283 -28.69 8.29 2.38
C PRO A 283 -28.94 9.46 1.42
N PRO A 284 -29.48 9.21 0.21
CA PRO A 284 -29.75 10.25 -0.80
C PRO A 284 -30.57 11.43 -0.27
N ASP A 285 -31.47 11.21 0.70
CA ASP A 285 -32.43 12.21 1.19
C ASP A 285 -31.86 13.27 2.14
N SER A 286 -30.54 13.31 2.34
CA SER A 286 -29.88 14.27 3.24
C SER A 286 -29.24 15.47 2.52
N ALA A 287 -29.07 15.40 1.19
CA ALA A 287 -28.45 16.48 0.40
C ALA A 287 -29.38 17.69 0.19
N ASP A 288 -30.69 17.55 0.41
CA ASP A 288 -31.68 18.62 0.25
C ASP A 288 -31.96 19.43 1.54
N LYS A 289 -31.11 19.27 2.58
CA LYS A 289 -31.21 20.03 3.83
C LYS A 289 -29.88 20.66 4.24
N SER A 290 -29.33 21.54 3.41
CA SER A 290 -28.38 22.57 3.84
C SER A 290 -28.49 23.82 2.98
#